data_AF-A0A7Y9H0G7-F1
#
_entry.id   AF-A0A7Y9H0G7-F1
#
_cell.length_a   1.000
_cell.length_b   1.000
_cell.length_c   1.000
_cell.angle_alpha   90.00
_cell.angle_beta   90.00
_cell.angle_gamma   90.00
#
_symmetry.space_group_name_H-M   'P 1'
#
loop_
_entity.id
_entity.type
_entity.pdbx_description
1 polymer ?
#
loop_
_entity_poly.entity_id
_entity_poly.type
_entity_poly.pdbx_seq_one_letter_code
_entity_poly.pdbx_strand_id
1 'polypeptide(L)'
;MTGAAERREAFAAAGLPVPVYPSKPVQRHDSNAWDVRIGILTHRVIGIVAPQAQHLPSAEHPALIRATVGSIVSDRSLGRLDRARTRITGLTTQYLREFLPPPSVEFLGTELMAGRGRVDLAWRHPTLGVWFDELKTWRHSQAGLDDPTWRQITRYLDAGTTTYADQFAGVRLLTLGNLRACVAISRQGLIEDLAHSPLAPSLLTVGGAA
;
A
#
# COMPACT_ATOMS: atom_id res chain seq x y z
N MET A 1 29.38 -17.63 2.60
CA MET A 1 30.03 -16.39 2.10
C MET A 1 28.94 -15.44 1.62
N THR A 2 29.08 -14.13 1.86
CA THR A 2 28.05 -13.16 1.44
C THR A 2 28.20 -12.90 -0.06
N GLY A 3 27.10 -12.83 -0.82
CA GLY A 3 27.15 -12.58 -2.28
C GLY A 3 27.78 -11.24 -2.70
N ALA A 4 28.30 -10.44 -1.76
CA ALA A 4 29.14 -9.29 -2.04
C ALA A 4 30.60 -9.69 -2.31
N ALA A 5 31.11 -10.76 -1.68
CA ALA A 5 32.46 -11.28 -1.91
C ALA A 5 32.57 -11.91 -3.30
N GLU A 6 31.62 -12.78 -3.67
CA GLU A 6 31.55 -13.43 -4.99
C GLU A 6 31.43 -12.41 -6.13
N ARG A 7 30.69 -11.30 -5.91
CA ARG A 7 30.60 -10.22 -6.90
C ARG A 7 31.90 -9.43 -7.05
N ARG A 8 32.70 -9.26 -5.99
CA ARG A 8 34.00 -8.59 -6.10
C ARG A 8 34.99 -9.46 -6.87
N GLU A 9 35.00 -10.76 -6.61
CA GLU A 9 35.82 -11.73 -7.35
C GLU A 9 35.43 -11.78 -8.84
N ALA A 10 34.13 -11.76 -9.16
CA ALA A 10 33.68 -11.72 -10.55
C ALA A 10 34.10 -10.44 -11.29
N PHE A 11 34.04 -9.26 -10.64
CA PHE A 11 34.49 -8.00 -11.23
C PHE A 11 36.01 -7.98 -11.42
N ALA A 12 36.77 -8.47 -10.44
CA ALA A 12 38.22 -8.58 -10.53
C ALA A 12 38.66 -9.55 -11.63
N ALA A 13 38.01 -10.71 -11.74
CA ALA A 13 38.28 -11.70 -12.78
C ALA A 13 37.98 -11.18 -14.19
N ALA A 14 37.04 -10.25 -14.33
CA ALA A 14 36.69 -9.60 -15.60
C ALA A 14 37.57 -8.38 -15.95
N GLY A 15 38.58 -8.04 -15.13
CA GLY A 15 39.42 -6.84 -15.34
C GLY A 15 38.67 -5.51 -15.15
N LEU A 16 37.51 -5.54 -14.48
CA LEU A 16 36.69 -4.36 -14.24
C LEU A 16 37.08 -3.67 -12.92
N PRO A 17 36.88 -2.35 -12.79
CA PRO A 17 37.08 -1.64 -11.53
C PRO A 17 36.24 -2.29 -10.42
N VAL A 18 36.89 -2.81 -9.38
CA VAL A 18 36.21 -3.46 -8.26
C VAL A 18 35.58 -2.38 -7.37
N PRO A 19 34.25 -2.35 -7.21
CA PRO A 19 33.61 -1.36 -6.36
C PRO A 19 34.07 -1.50 -4.91
N VAL A 20 34.61 -0.43 -4.33
CA VAL A 20 34.93 -0.36 -2.90
C VAL A 20 33.66 0.04 -2.14
N TYR A 21 32.69 -0.87 -2.07
CA TYR A 21 31.61 -0.68 -1.11
C TYR A 21 32.15 -1.08 0.26
N PRO A 22 32.21 -0.18 1.26
CA PRO A 22 32.40 -0.62 2.63
C PRO A 22 31.28 -1.62 2.91
N SER A 23 31.65 -2.82 3.38
CA SER A 23 30.70 -3.84 3.80
C SER A 23 29.82 -3.22 4.88
N LYS A 24 28.64 -2.71 4.49
CA LYS A 24 27.69 -2.18 5.46
C LYS A 24 27.36 -3.35 6.38
N PRO A 25 27.53 -3.20 7.71
CA PRO A 25 27.07 -4.22 8.64
C PRO A 25 25.60 -4.47 8.32
N VAL A 26 25.28 -5.75 8.16
CA VAL A 26 23.92 -6.19 7.88
C VAL A 26 23.13 -5.98 9.17
N GLN A 27 22.58 -4.77 9.36
CA GLN A 27 21.63 -4.46 10.44
C GLN A 27 20.35 -5.26 10.16
N ARG A 28 20.29 -6.48 10.68
CA ARG A 28 19.19 -7.43 10.42
C ARG A 28 18.04 -7.36 11.43
N HIS A 29 18.25 -6.78 12.61
CA HIS A 29 17.24 -6.83 13.69
C HIS A 29 16.38 -5.55 13.84
N ASP A 30 16.93 -4.35 13.62
CA ASP A 30 16.13 -3.10 13.73
C ASP A 30 15.36 -2.70 12.47
N SER A 31 15.77 -3.20 11.29
CA SER A 31 15.14 -2.81 10.01
C SER A 31 13.69 -3.29 9.93
N ASN A 32 13.41 -4.52 10.38
CA ASN A 32 12.08 -5.10 10.28
C ASN A 32 11.09 -4.40 11.22
N ALA A 33 11.48 -4.13 12.46
CA ALA A 33 10.64 -3.39 13.40
C ALA A 33 10.35 -1.96 12.89
N TRP A 34 11.36 -1.30 12.32
CA TRP A 34 11.19 0.02 11.71
C TRP A 34 10.25 -0.03 10.50
N ASP A 35 10.44 -0.98 9.57
CA ASP A 35 9.59 -1.11 8.38
C ASP A 35 8.14 -1.47 8.72
N VAL A 36 7.92 -2.34 9.72
CA VAL A 36 6.57 -2.62 10.27
C VAL A 36 5.95 -1.35 10.82
N ARG A 37 6.69 -0.58 11.62
CA ARG A 37 6.19 0.66 12.21
C ARG A 37 5.88 1.73 11.16
N ILE A 38 6.70 1.85 10.11
CA ILE A 38 6.42 2.71 8.95
C ILE A 38 5.13 2.25 8.28
N GLY A 39 4.94 0.94 8.07
CA GLY A 39 3.71 0.38 7.50
C GLY A 39 2.47 0.82 8.27
N ILE A 40 2.43 0.56 9.57
CA ILE A 40 1.31 0.93 10.46
C ILE A 40 1.01 2.43 10.39
N LEU A 41 2.05 3.27 10.46
CA LEU A 41 1.86 4.73 10.42
C LEU A 41 1.39 5.21 9.03
N THR A 42 1.87 4.60 7.95
CA THR A 42 1.39 4.89 6.59
C THR A 42 -0.08 4.54 6.43
N HIS A 43 -0.52 3.37 6.91
CA HIS A 43 -1.94 2.97 6.83
C HIS A 43 -2.81 3.98 7.57
N ARG A 44 -2.41 4.35 8.80
CA ARG A 44 -3.12 5.35 9.61
C ARG A 44 -3.18 6.72 8.93
N VAL A 45 -2.07 7.20 8.36
CA VAL A 45 -2.03 8.49 7.65
C VAL A 45 -2.95 8.44 6.43
N ILE A 46 -2.90 7.37 5.63
CA ILE A 46 -3.77 7.21 4.45
C ILE A 46 -5.24 7.18 4.88
N GLY A 47 -5.59 6.39 5.91
CA GLY A 47 -6.97 6.31 6.40
C GLY A 47 -7.57 7.63 6.88
N ILE A 48 -6.74 8.58 7.32
CA ILE A 48 -7.16 9.93 7.70
C ILE A 48 -7.20 10.88 6.50
N VAL A 49 -6.19 10.81 5.63
CA VAL A 49 -6.01 11.73 4.51
C VAL A 49 -6.96 11.41 3.36
N ALA A 50 -7.17 10.14 3.03
CA ALA A 50 -7.93 9.71 1.85
C ALA A 50 -9.35 10.32 1.77
N PRO A 51 -10.23 10.20 2.78
CA PRO A 51 -11.59 10.76 2.69
C PRO A 51 -11.60 12.28 2.54
N GLN A 52 -10.64 12.99 3.14
CA GLN A 52 -10.55 14.44 3.01
C GLN A 52 -10.03 14.82 1.61
N ALA A 53 -9.02 14.11 1.13
CA ALA A 53 -8.39 14.36 -0.17
C ALA A 53 -9.34 14.13 -1.35
N GLN A 54 -10.35 13.24 -1.22
CA GLN A 54 -11.38 13.02 -2.25
C GLN A 54 -12.15 14.31 -2.60
N HIS A 55 -12.27 15.23 -1.65
CA HIS A 55 -13.05 16.46 -1.79
C HIS A 55 -12.19 17.71 -1.95
N LEU A 56 -10.87 17.54 -2.05
CA LEU A 56 -9.92 18.65 -2.19
C LEU A 56 -9.25 18.63 -3.57
N PRO A 57 -8.96 19.80 -4.16
CA PRO A 57 -8.08 19.90 -5.31
C PRO A 57 -6.72 19.23 -5.04
N SER A 58 -6.16 18.55 -6.04
CA SER A 58 -4.87 17.85 -5.90
C SER A 58 -3.72 18.76 -5.46
N ALA A 59 -3.79 20.07 -5.75
CA ALA A 59 -2.82 21.07 -5.31
C ALA A 59 -2.76 21.23 -3.78
N GLU A 60 -3.84 20.88 -3.06
CA GLU A 60 -3.93 21.00 -1.61
C GLU A 60 -3.47 19.74 -0.87
N HIS A 61 -3.41 18.59 -1.56
CA HIS A 61 -3.00 17.31 -0.99
C HIS A 61 -1.65 17.35 -0.28
N PRO A 62 -0.59 18.02 -0.80
CA PRO A 62 0.70 18.09 -0.10
C PRO A 62 0.63 18.77 1.26
N ALA A 63 -0.21 19.81 1.41
CA ALA A 63 -0.38 20.51 2.68
C ALA A 63 -1.09 19.61 3.70
N LEU A 64 -2.17 18.96 3.27
CA LEU A 64 -2.91 17.99 4.08
C LEU A 64 -2.01 16.84 4.56
N ILE A 65 -1.27 16.20 3.64
CA ILE A 65 -0.35 15.11 3.98
C ILE A 65 0.68 15.58 5.01
N ARG A 66 1.34 16.73 4.78
CA ARG A 66 2.36 17.24 5.71
C ARG A 66 1.79 17.50 7.10
N ALA A 67 0.61 18.10 7.19
CA ALA A 67 -0.05 18.37 8.47
C ALA A 67 -0.38 17.06 9.21
N THR A 68 -0.99 16.09 8.53
CA THR A 68 -1.36 14.80 9.13
C THR A 68 -0.13 13.98 9.53
N VAL A 69 0.91 13.93 8.69
CA VAL A 69 2.18 13.27 9.03
C VAL A 69 2.86 13.94 10.23
N GLY A 70 2.87 15.28 10.30
CA GLY A 70 3.44 16.02 11.42
C GLY A 70 2.73 15.71 12.76
N SER A 71 1.40 15.57 12.71
CA SER A 71 0.57 15.21 13.87
C SER A 71 0.78 13.77 14.33
N ILE A 72 0.75 12.81 13.40
CA ILE A 72 0.77 11.37 13.71
C ILE A 72 2.18 10.86 13.96
N VAL A 73 3.16 11.32 13.19
CA VAL A 73 4.55 10.88 13.23
C VAL A 73 5.34 11.89 14.04
N SER A 74 5.10 11.89 15.35
CA SER A 74 5.71 12.81 16.32
C SER A 74 6.69 12.12 17.27
N ASP A 75 6.64 10.79 17.36
CA ASP A 75 7.43 10.00 18.29
C ASP A 75 8.90 9.84 17.85
N ARG A 76 9.82 10.30 18.71
CA ARG A 76 11.27 10.19 18.51
C ARG A 76 11.80 8.76 18.70
N SER A 77 11.01 7.83 19.25
CA SER A 77 11.37 6.41 19.41
C SER A 77 11.73 5.72 18.09
N LEU A 78 11.32 6.29 16.95
CA LEU A 78 11.71 5.85 15.62
C LEU A 78 13.20 6.04 15.30
N GLY A 79 13.94 6.81 16.11
CA GLY A 79 15.37 7.12 15.98
C GLY A 79 15.76 7.97 14.77
N ARG A 80 14.95 7.96 13.70
CA ARG A 80 15.13 8.68 12.44
C ARG A 80 13.82 9.33 11.99
N LEU A 81 13.31 10.23 12.83
CA LEU A 81 11.98 10.83 12.67
C LEU A 81 11.79 11.49 11.30
N ASP A 82 12.74 12.30 10.84
CA ASP A 82 12.64 12.98 9.55
C ASP A 82 12.58 11.99 8.38
N ARG A 83 13.41 10.95 8.43
CA ARG A 83 13.39 9.87 7.42
C ARG A 83 12.05 9.13 7.43
N ALA A 84 11.49 8.86 8.61
CA ALA A 84 10.17 8.24 8.73
C ALA A 84 9.09 9.13 8.10
N ARG A 85 9.07 10.42 8.45
CA ARG A 85 8.15 11.40 7.87
C ARG A 85 8.26 11.48 6.35
N THR A 86 9.48 11.63 5.81
CA THR A 86 9.70 11.65 4.35
C THR A 86 9.18 10.38 3.68
N ARG A 87 9.45 9.21 4.27
CA ARG A 87 8.98 7.94 3.69
C ARG A 87 7.47 7.82 3.72
N ILE A 88 6.84 8.14 4.85
CA ILE A 88 5.38 8.06 5.00
C ILE A 88 4.71 9.06 4.06
N THR A 89 5.19 10.31 4.00
CA THR A 89 4.72 11.31 3.03
C THR A 89 4.78 10.79 1.60
N GLY A 90 5.92 10.21 1.17
CA GLY A 90 6.07 9.68 -0.18
C GLY A 90 5.08 8.55 -0.49
N LEU A 91 4.89 7.62 0.43
CA LEU A 91 3.93 6.51 0.28
C LEU A 91 2.48 7.01 0.24
N THR A 92 2.11 7.95 1.12
CA THR A 92 0.78 8.57 1.12
C THR A 92 0.53 9.35 -0.16
N THR A 93 1.49 10.16 -0.62
CA THR A 93 1.38 10.87 -1.92
C THR A 93 1.16 9.89 -3.06
N GLN A 94 1.88 8.77 -3.07
CA GLN A 94 1.73 7.76 -4.09
C GLN A 94 0.35 7.09 -4.04
N TYR A 95 -0.17 6.77 -2.85
CA TYR A 95 -1.53 6.27 -2.72
C TYR A 95 -2.55 7.28 -3.28
N LEU A 96 -2.44 8.57 -2.90
CA LEU A 96 -3.40 9.57 -3.37
C LEU A 96 -3.36 9.76 -4.89
N ARG A 97 -2.16 9.74 -5.48
CA ARG A 97 -1.97 9.95 -6.90
C ARG A 97 -2.47 8.78 -7.73
N GLU A 98 -2.23 7.55 -7.28
CA GLU A 98 -2.45 6.36 -8.09
C GLU A 98 -3.75 5.63 -7.76
N PHE A 99 -4.26 5.70 -6.52
CA PHE A 99 -5.30 4.78 -6.03
C PHE A 99 -6.50 5.44 -5.36
N LEU A 100 -6.46 6.75 -5.11
CA LEU A 100 -7.57 7.48 -4.48
C LEU A 100 -8.83 7.37 -5.34
N PRO A 101 -9.93 6.79 -4.82
CA PRO A 101 -11.18 6.76 -5.55
C PRO A 101 -11.77 8.18 -5.72
N PRO A 102 -12.50 8.45 -6.82
CA PRO A 102 -13.14 9.75 -7.01
C PRO A 102 -14.20 10.02 -5.93
N PRO A 103 -14.63 11.28 -5.73
CA PRO A 103 -15.62 11.64 -4.71
C PRO A 103 -17.01 10.98 -4.88
N SER A 104 -17.30 10.37 -6.03
CA SER A 104 -18.50 9.54 -6.23
C SER A 104 -18.44 8.18 -5.54
N VAL A 105 -17.27 7.79 -5.03
CA VAL A 105 -17.06 6.58 -4.24
C VAL A 105 -17.05 6.95 -2.76
N GLU A 106 -17.90 6.28 -1.99
CA GLU A 106 -18.03 6.48 -0.55
C GLU A 106 -16.88 5.78 0.20
N PHE A 107 -16.22 6.51 1.11
CA PHE A 107 -15.28 5.94 2.07
C PHE A 107 -16.02 5.36 3.27
N LEU A 108 -15.93 4.04 3.46
CA LEU A 108 -16.61 3.35 4.57
C LEU A 108 -15.79 3.38 5.86
N GLY A 109 -14.46 3.47 5.75
CA GLY A 109 -13.59 3.59 6.91
C GLY A 109 -12.20 2.99 6.70
N THR A 110 -11.38 3.13 7.73
CA THR A 110 -10.04 2.54 7.85
C THR A 110 -10.00 1.61 9.05
N GLU A 111 -9.19 0.54 8.98
CA GLU A 111 -9.11 -0.49 10.03
C GLU A 111 -10.52 -1.06 10.35
N LEU A 112 -11.37 -1.17 9.32
CA LEU A 112 -12.76 -1.57 9.46
C LEU A 112 -12.80 -3.06 9.83
N MET A 113 -13.54 -3.40 10.89
CA MET A 113 -13.74 -4.80 11.27
C MET A 113 -14.50 -5.54 10.17
N ALA A 114 -13.89 -6.59 9.62
CA ALA A 114 -14.48 -7.50 8.65
C ALA A 114 -14.23 -8.93 9.12
N GLY A 115 -15.29 -9.61 9.58
CA GLY A 115 -15.19 -10.94 10.19
C GLY A 115 -14.27 -10.93 11.42
N ARG A 116 -13.17 -11.69 11.38
CA ARG A 116 -12.17 -11.77 12.46
C ARG A 116 -10.94 -10.88 12.26
N GLY A 117 -10.92 -10.06 11.20
CA GLY A 117 -9.80 -9.19 10.85
C GLY A 117 -10.22 -7.73 10.73
N ARG A 118 -9.22 -6.86 10.50
CA ARG A 118 -9.42 -5.46 10.11
C ARG A 118 -8.85 -5.26 8.73
N VAL A 119 -9.64 -4.68 7.83
CA VAL A 119 -9.17 -4.29 6.50
C VAL A 119 -8.57 -2.89 6.57
N ASP A 120 -7.53 -2.62 5.78
CA ASP A 120 -6.84 -1.33 5.88
C ASP A 120 -7.77 -0.17 5.52
N LEU A 121 -8.48 -0.30 4.39
CA LEU A 121 -9.49 0.65 3.91
C LEU A 121 -10.67 -0.09 3.29
N ALA A 122 -11.86 0.49 3.40
CA ALA A 122 -13.07 0.01 2.74
C ALA A 122 -13.77 1.14 1.98
N TRP A 123 -14.25 0.81 0.79
CA TRP A 123 -14.85 1.75 -0.15
C TRP A 123 -16.13 1.18 -0.75
N ARG A 124 -17.04 2.05 -1.17
CA ARG A 124 -18.28 1.65 -1.85
C ARG A 124 -18.51 2.47 -3.12
N HIS A 125 -18.60 1.79 -4.25
CA HIS A 125 -19.05 2.37 -5.51
C HIS A 125 -20.54 2.02 -5.71
N PRO A 126 -21.38 2.96 -6.18
CA PRO A 126 -22.82 2.73 -6.32
C PRO A 126 -23.20 1.51 -7.16
N THR A 127 -22.43 1.21 -8.21
CA THR A 127 -22.72 0.10 -9.15
C THR A 127 -21.83 -1.12 -8.97
N LEU A 128 -20.58 -0.95 -8.52
CA LEU A 128 -19.62 -2.06 -8.41
C LEU A 128 -19.72 -2.72 -7.04
N GLY A 129 -20.25 -2.02 -6.04
CA GLY A 129 -20.35 -2.50 -4.67
C GLY A 129 -19.16 -2.09 -3.80
N VAL A 130 -18.92 -2.88 -2.77
CA VAL A 130 -17.92 -2.66 -1.71
C VAL A 130 -16.64 -3.41 -2.04
N TRP A 131 -15.50 -2.76 -1.92
CA TRP A 131 -14.20 -3.44 -1.93
C TRP A 131 -13.33 -2.99 -0.77
N PHE A 132 -12.31 -3.78 -0.52
CA PHE A 132 -11.27 -3.46 0.46
C PHE A 132 -9.96 -3.16 -0.23
N ASP A 133 -9.19 -2.22 0.30
CA ASP A 133 -7.78 -2.08 -0.05
C ASP A 133 -6.94 -2.76 1.03
N GLU A 134 -5.98 -3.57 0.62
CA GLU A 134 -4.90 -4.07 1.47
C GLU A 134 -3.59 -3.42 1.00
N LEU A 135 -2.99 -2.60 1.85
CA LEU A 135 -1.85 -1.77 1.54
C LEU A 135 -0.55 -2.48 1.93
N LYS A 136 0.42 -2.48 1.03
CA LYS A 136 1.79 -2.96 1.30
C LYS A 136 2.78 -1.85 1.01
N THR A 137 3.52 -1.45 2.04
CA THR A 137 4.47 -0.32 1.99
C THR A 137 5.91 -0.73 1.59
N TRP A 138 6.12 -2.02 1.31
CA TRP A 138 7.45 -2.61 1.14
C TRP A 138 7.85 -2.70 -0.34
N ARG A 139 9.16 -2.65 -0.60
CA ARG A 139 9.75 -2.58 -1.96
C ARG A 139 9.96 -3.94 -2.62
N HIS A 140 9.72 -5.04 -1.92
CA HIS A 140 10.01 -6.36 -2.47
C HIS A 140 8.99 -6.72 -3.54
N SER A 141 9.49 -7.10 -4.71
CA SER A 141 8.72 -7.59 -5.87
C SER A 141 7.84 -8.81 -5.57
N GLN A 142 8.03 -9.46 -4.42
CA GLN A 142 7.27 -10.62 -3.95
C GLN A 142 6.22 -10.27 -2.88
N ALA A 143 6.03 -8.99 -2.52
CA ALA A 143 5.11 -8.58 -1.45
C ALA A 143 3.63 -8.92 -1.71
N GLY A 144 3.27 -9.37 -2.91
CA GLY A 144 1.94 -9.91 -3.23
C GLY A 144 1.87 -11.42 -3.40
N LEU A 145 2.93 -12.17 -3.07
CA LEU A 145 3.06 -13.59 -3.37
C LEU A 145 3.47 -14.47 -2.19
N ASP A 146 3.50 -13.94 -0.96
CA ASP A 146 3.80 -14.76 0.22
C ASP A 146 2.52 -15.36 0.85
N ASP A 147 2.64 -16.57 1.41
CA ASP A 147 1.53 -17.28 2.04
C ASP A 147 0.81 -16.49 3.14
N PRO A 148 1.49 -15.67 3.98
CA PRO A 148 0.82 -14.80 4.94
C PRO A 148 -0.13 -13.79 4.28
N THR A 149 0.30 -13.13 3.20
CA THR A 149 -0.54 -12.16 2.49
C THR A 149 -1.75 -12.85 1.87
N TRP A 150 -1.56 -13.99 1.20
CA TRP A 150 -2.69 -14.72 0.62
C TRP A 150 -3.69 -15.21 1.67
N ARG A 151 -3.22 -15.70 2.82
CA ARG A 151 -4.13 -16.05 3.94
C ARG A 151 -4.91 -14.84 4.45
N GLN A 152 -4.30 -13.66 4.46
CA GLN A 152 -4.99 -12.43 4.85
C GLN A 152 -6.05 -12.05 3.81
N ILE A 153 -5.72 -12.09 2.51
CA ILE A 153 -6.65 -11.82 1.42
C ILE A 153 -7.83 -12.80 1.43
N THR A 154 -7.60 -14.11 1.60
CA THR A 154 -8.68 -15.10 1.70
C THR A 154 -9.65 -14.77 2.84
N ARG A 155 -9.13 -14.42 4.02
CA ARG A 155 -9.99 -14.00 5.15
C ARG A 155 -10.82 -12.77 4.83
N TYR A 156 -10.29 -11.84 4.07
CA TYR A 156 -11.02 -10.64 3.66
C TYR A 156 -12.08 -10.95 2.61
N LEU A 157 -11.81 -11.87 1.66
CA LEU A 157 -12.81 -12.34 0.72
C LEU A 157 -13.97 -13.01 1.45
N ASP A 158 -13.67 -13.89 2.40
CA ASP A 158 -14.68 -14.55 3.23
C ASP A 158 -15.49 -13.53 4.05
N ALA A 159 -14.81 -12.59 4.70
CA ALA A 159 -15.44 -11.56 5.50
C ALA A 159 -16.30 -10.62 4.67
N GLY A 160 -15.78 -10.13 3.54
CA GLY A 160 -16.49 -9.25 2.62
C GLY A 160 -17.72 -9.93 2.03
N THR A 161 -17.59 -11.18 1.59
CA THR A 161 -18.71 -11.98 1.09
C THR A 161 -19.76 -12.22 2.18
N THR A 162 -19.34 -12.48 3.42
CA THR A 162 -20.28 -12.66 4.53
C THR A 162 -21.00 -11.37 4.91
N THR A 163 -20.30 -10.24 4.95
CA THR A 163 -20.83 -8.95 5.40
C THR A 163 -21.67 -8.23 4.34
N TYR A 164 -21.24 -8.26 3.08
CA TYR A 164 -21.85 -7.49 1.99
C TYR A 164 -22.53 -8.37 0.93
N ALA A 165 -22.44 -9.70 1.05
CA ALA A 165 -23.06 -10.65 0.14
C ALA A 165 -22.78 -10.31 -1.34
N ASP A 166 -23.83 -10.14 -2.14
CA ASP A 166 -23.71 -9.81 -3.56
C ASP A 166 -23.18 -8.41 -3.85
N GLN A 167 -23.12 -7.53 -2.85
CA GLN A 167 -22.52 -6.21 -2.98
C GLN A 167 -21.01 -6.22 -2.77
N PHE A 168 -20.38 -7.35 -2.40
CA PHE A 168 -18.93 -7.38 -2.28
C PHE A 168 -18.26 -7.55 -3.65
N ALA A 169 -17.46 -6.57 -4.06
CA ALA A 169 -16.76 -6.56 -5.34
C ALA A 169 -15.43 -7.34 -5.27
N GLY A 170 -14.70 -7.23 -4.16
CA GLY A 170 -13.40 -7.88 -3.99
C GLY A 170 -12.40 -7.10 -3.14
N VAL A 171 -11.12 -7.36 -3.36
CA VAL A 171 -9.99 -6.74 -2.66
C VAL A 171 -9.00 -6.20 -3.68
N ARG A 172 -8.50 -4.97 -3.49
CA ARG A 172 -7.31 -4.45 -4.17
C ARG A 172 -6.10 -4.66 -3.28
N LEU A 173 -5.11 -5.41 -3.76
CA LEU A 173 -3.81 -5.52 -3.11
C LEU A 173 -2.88 -4.46 -3.69
N LEU A 174 -2.55 -3.45 -2.88
CA LEU A 174 -1.84 -2.25 -3.32
C LEU A 174 -0.41 -2.23 -2.81
N THR A 175 0.55 -2.51 -3.68
CA THR A 175 1.98 -2.42 -3.38
C THR A 175 2.51 -1.02 -3.68
N LEU A 176 2.45 -0.12 -2.71
CA LEU A 176 2.92 1.27 -2.86
C LEU A 176 4.40 1.35 -3.24
N GLY A 177 5.23 0.37 -2.88
CA GLY A 177 6.64 0.33 -3.31
C GLY A 177 6.87 -0.13 -4.75
N ASN A 178 5.86 -0.74 -5.40
CA ASN A 178 5.96 -1.36 -6.72
C ASN A 178 4.59 -1.41 -7.40
N LEU A 179 4.21 -0.35 -8.11
CA LEU A 179 2.86 -0.22 -8.69
C LEU A 179 2.47 -1.34 -9.67
N ARG A 180 3.45 -1.99 -10.30
CA ARG A 180 3.22 -3.09 -11.25
C ARG A 180 2.81 -4.41 -10.58
N ALA A 181 2.95 -4.51 -9.25
CA ALA A 181 2.52 -5.68 -8.49
C ALA A 181 1.13 -5.50 -7.86
N CYS A 182 0.45 -4.39 -8.16
CA CYS A 182 -0.92 -4.18 -7.70
C CYS A 182 -1.87 -5.09 -8.48
N VAL A 183 -2.73 -5.79 -7.75
CA VAL A 183 -3.73 -6.70 -8.33
C VAL A 183 -5.10 -6.44 -7.71
N ALA A 184 -6.14 -6.77 -8.46
CA ALA A 184 -7.48 -6.92 -7.91
C ALA A 184 -7.80 -8.41 -7.77
N ILE A 185 -8.50 -8.74 -6.69
CA ILE A 185 -8.99 -10.09 -6.42
C ILE A 185 -10.51 -10.00 -6.28
N SER A 186 -11.23 -10.59 -7.22
CA SER A 186 -12.69 -10.58 -7.20
C SER A 186 -13.25 -11.37 -6.01
N ARG A 187 -14.54 -11.20 -5.71
CA ARG A 187 -15.23 -12.01 -4.68
C ARG A 187 -15.14 -13.54 -4.91
N GLN A 188 -14.97 -13.99 -6.16
CA GLN A 188 -14.77 -15.40 -6.49
C GLN A 188 -13.30 -15.85 -6.42
N GLY A 189 -12.40 -14.95 -6.01
CA GLY A 189 -10.97 -15.21 -5.92
C GLY A 189 -10.22 -15.11 -7.25
N LEU A 190 -10.84 -14.55 -8.32
CA LEU A 190 -10.13 -14.31 -9.57
C LEU A 190 -9.13 -13.18 -9.38
N ILE A 191 -7.86 -13.43 -9.74
CA ILE A 191 -6.77 -12.46 -9.64
C ILE A 191 -6.52 -11.85 -11.01
N GLU A 192 -6.51 -10.53 -11.09
CA GLU A 192 -6.22 -9.78 -12.31
C GLU A 192 -5.31 -8.59 -12.01
N ASP A 193 -4.61 -8.09 -13.03
CA ASP A 193 -3.88 -6.83 -12.94
C ASP A 193 -4.86 -5.71 -12.60
N LEU A 194 -4.54 -4.91 -11.58
CA LEU A 194 -5.41 -3.83 -11.12
C LEU A 194 -5.71 -2.83 -12.25
N ALA A 195 -4.79 -2.59 -13.18
CA ALA A 195 -5.01 -1.65 -14.29
C ALA A 195 -6.12 -2.10 -15.27
N HIS A 196 -6.44 -3.40 -15.32
CA HIS A 196 -7.46 -3.97 -16.20
C HIS A 196 -8.74 -4.36 -15.45
N SER A 197 -8.73 -4.27 -14.13
CA SER A 197 -9.87 -4.61 -13.29
C SER A 197 -10.96 -3.55 -13.31
N PRO A 198 -12.24 -3.89 -13.13
CA PRO A 198 -13.30 -2.91 -12.84
C PRO A 198 -13.01 -2.02 -11.62
N LEU A 199 -12.15 -2.47 -10.70
CA LEU A 199 -11.72 -1.69 -9.53
C LEU A 199 -10.53 -0.76 -9.79
N ALA A 200 -10.07 -0.67 -11.05
CA ALA A 200 -9.03 0.27 -11.47
C ALA A 200 -9.48 1.72 -11.18
N PRO A 201 -8.62 2.56 -10.57
CA PRO A 201 -8.96 3.96 -10.27
C PRO A 201 -9.50 4.76 -11.46
N SER A 202 -9.00 4.51 -12.68
CA SER A 202 -9.47 5.13 -13.92
C SER A 202 -10.89 4.72 -14.34
N LEU A 203 -11.41 3.60 -13.82
CA LEU A 203 -12.73 3.04 -14.14
C LEU A 203 -13.77 3.26 -13.03
N LEU A 204 -13.37 3.84 -11.90
CA LEU A 204 -14.26 4.12 -10.74
C LEU A 204 -15.14 5.37 -10.92
N THR A 205 -15.15 6.00 -12.09
CA THR A 205 -16.01 7.15 -12.35
C THR A 205 -17.45 6.68 -12.54
N VAL A 206 -18.36 7.12 -11.67
CA VAL A 206 -19.80 6.97 -11.88
C VAL A 206 -20.14 7.84 -13.09
N GLY A 207 -20.69 7.22 -14.13
CA GLY A 207 -20.89 7.80 -15.46
C GLY A 207 -21.23 9.29 -15.47
N GLY A 208 -20.32 10.09 -16.05
CA GLY A 208 -20.75 11.23 -16.85
C GLY A 208 -21.33 10.66 -18.15
N ALA A 209 -22.53 11.10 -18.53
CA ALA A 209 -23.01 10.93 -19.88
C ALA A 209 -21.89 11.35 -20.86
N ALA A 210 -21.61 10.49 -21.84
CA ALA A 210 -20.90 10.89 -23.04
C ALA A 210 -21.69 11.99 -23.77
#